data_AF-A0A0Q4X589-F1
#
_entry.id   AF-A0A0Q4X589-F1
#
_cell.length_a   1.000
_cell.length_b   1.000
_cell.length_c   1.000
_cell.angle_alpha   90.00
_cell.angle_beta   90.00
_cell.angle_gamma   90.00
#
_symmetry.space_group_name_H-M   'P 1'
#
loop_
_entity.id
_entity.type
_entity.pdbx_description
1 polymer ?
#
loop_
_entity_poly.entity_id
_entity_poly.type
_entity_poly.pdbx_seq_one_letter_code
_entity_poly.pdbx_strand_id
1 'polypeptide(L)' 'MSSDTEKHQALLAALKAAQGKGDGSFEQAVTQAFAHVFEHLERLNAVSGPDEGRALHAGESPTLR' A
#
# COMPACT_ATOMS: atom_id res chain seq x y z
N MET A 1 -10.64 -7.95 5.27
CA MET A 1 -10.85 -6.50 5.17
C MET A 1 -10.86 -5.79 6.53
N SER A 2 -11.56 -6.27 7.58
CA SER A 2 -11.53 -5.62 8.92
C SER A 2 -10.12 -5.50 9.55
N SER A 3 -9.31 -6.56 9.41
CA SER A 3 -7.96 -6.61 10.00
C SER A 3 -6.95 -5.63 9.37
N ASP A 4 -7.15 -5.25 8.10
CA ASP A 4 -6.23 -4.35 7.39
C ASP A 4 -6.46 -2.89 7.83
N THR A 5 -7.71 -2.52 8.05
CA THR A 5 -8.09 -1.21 8.62
C THR A 5 -7.54 -1.02 10.04
N GLU A 6 -7.60 -2.06 10.88
CA GLU A 6 -7.03 -2.03 12.23
C GLU A 6 -5.50 -1.86 12.20
N LYS A 7 -4.82 -2.58 11.31
CA LYS A 7 -3.37 -2.47 11.10
C LYS A 7 -2.99 -1.09 10.58
N HIS A 8 -3.78 -0.50 9.70
CA HIS A 8 -3.59 0.87 9.21
C HIS A 8 -3.71 1.91 10.34
N GLN A 9 -4.71 1.78 11.22
CA GLN A 9 -4.87 2.66 12.38
C GLN A 9 -3.69 2.53 13.35
N ALA A 10 -3.20 1.32 13.59
CA ALA A 10 -2.03 1.08 14.44
C ALA A 10 -0.76 1.73 13.87
N LEU A 11 -0.53 1.63 12.55
CA LEU A 11 0.62 2.26 11.88
C LEU A 11 0.55 3.79 11.94
N LEU A 12 -0.64 4.37 11.74
CA LEU A 12 -0.84 5.81 11.89
C LEU A 12 -0.63 6.29 13.34
N ALA A 13 -1.07 5.51 14.31
CA ALA A 13 -0.83 5.81 15.72
C ALA A 13 0.67 5.77 16.05
N ALA A 14 1.40 4.77 15.54
CA ALA A 14 2.84 4.64 15.71
C ALA A 14 3.60 5.83 15.10
N LEU A 15 3.24 6.26 13.88
CA LEU A 15 3.83 7.44 13.24
C LEU A 15 3.64 8.71 14.08
N LYS A 16 2.41 8.95 14.56
CA LYS A 16 2.12 10.11 15.42
C LYS A 16 2.86 10.04 16.75
N ALA A 17 2.97 8.85 17.35
CA ALA A 17 3.66 8.65 18.61
C ALA A 17 5.20 8.79 18.48
N ALA A 18 5.74 8.55 17.29
CA ALA A 18 7.17 8.65 16.98
C ALA A 18 7.58 10.04 16.48
N GLN A 19 6.63 10.85 16.02
CA GLN A 19 6.91 12.18 15.48
C GLN A 19 7.67 13.06 16.48
N GLY A 20 8.81 13.58 16.05
CA GLY A 20 9.66 14.46 16.87
C GLY A 20 10.52 13.72 17.90
N LYS A 21 10.42 12.38 18.00
CA LYS A 21 11.38 11.58 18.78
C LYS A 21 12.63 11.38 17.92
N GLY A 22 13.72 12.04 18.28
CA GLY A 22 15.03 11.94 17.60
C GLY A 22 15.78 10.63 17.90
N ASP A 23 15.06 9.55 18.17
CA ASP A 23 15.57 8.24 18.60
C ASP A 23 15.51 7.18 17.49
N GLY A 24 15.14 7.57 16.26
CA GLY A 24 14.99 6.65 15.13
C GLY A 24 13.63 5.95 15.05
N SER A 25 12.75 6.15 16.04
CA SER A 25 11.43 5.50 16.06
C SER A 25 10.53 5.97 14.92
N PHE A 26 10.73 7.20 14.43
CA PHE A 26 9.95 7.74 13.32
C PHE A 26 10.30 7.05 12.01
N GLU A 27 11.59 6.93 11.71
CA GLU A 27 12.11 6.23 10.53
C GLU A 27 11.67 4.76 10.52
N GLN A 28 11.68 4.11 11.68
CA GLN A 28 11.18 2.75 11.83
C GLN A 28 9.67 2.66 11.57
N ALA A 29 8.87 3.57 12.14
CA ALA A 29 7.42 3.60 11.93
C ALA A 29 7.05 3.87 10.46
N VAL A 30 7.78 4.77 9.79
CA VAL A 30 7.63 5.05 8.35
C VAL A 30 7.94 3.80 7.52
N THR A 31 9.05 3.11 7.82
CA THR A 31 9.45 1.89 7.11
C THR A 31 8.39 0.81 7.23
N GLN A 32 7.85 0.59 8.43
CA GLN A 32 6.77 -0.38 8.66
C GLN A 32 5.48 0.00 7.94
N ALA A 33 5.12 1.30 7.91
CA ALA A 33 3.95 1.77 7.21
C ALA A 33 4.04 1.52 5.69
N PHE A 34 5.18 1.85 5.07
CA PHE A 34 5.40 1.59 3.65
C PHE A 34 5.43 0.10 3.31
N ALA A 35 6.09 -0.72 4.14
CA ALA A 35 6.09 -2.17 3.94
C ALA A 35 4.66 -2.74 3.89
N HIS A 36 3.78 -2.27 4.78
CA HIS A 36 2.39 -2.70 4.79
C HIS A 36 1.60 -2.22 3.56
N VAL A 37 1.84 -0.99 3.09
CA VAL A 37 1.22 -0.48 1.86
C VAL A 37 1.63 -1.31 0.65
N PHE A 38 2.93 -1.63 0.50
CA PHE A 38 3.39 -2.45 -0.62
C PHE A 38 2.85 -3.87 -0.56
N GLU A 39 2.81 -4.49 0.62
CA GLU A 39 2.16 -5.79 0.84
C GLU A 39 0.67 -5.75 0.45
N HIS A 40 -0.04 -4.66 0.78
CA HIS A 40 -1.44 -4.49 0.39
C HIS A 40 -1.61 -4.34 -1.13
N LEU A 41 -0.77 -3.53 -1.78
CA LEU A 41 -0.79 -3.35 -3.23
C LEU A 41 -0.44 -4.63 -3.97
N GLU A 42 0.52 -5.42 -3.48
CA GLU A 42 0.88 -6.71 -4.05
C GLU A 42 -0.28 -7.71 -3.97
N ARG A 43 -0.96 -7.78 -2.81
CA ARG A 43 -2.19 -8.57 -2.69
C ARG A 43 -3.27 -8.10 -3.66
N LEU A 44 -3.43 -6.80 -3.82
CA LEU A 44 -4.43 -6.22 -4.71
C LEU A 44 -4.12 -6.53 -6.19
N ASN A 45 -2.85 -6.50 -6.56
CA ASN A 45 -2.36 -6.92 -7.88
C ASN A 45 -2.39 -8.44 -8.07
N ALA A 46 -2.31 -9.25 -7.02
CA ALA A 46 -2.47 -10.70 -7.12
C ALA A 46 -3.93 -11.11 -7.32
N VAL A 47 -4.87 -10.35 -6.73
CA VAL A 47 -6.33 -10.54 -6.93
C VAL A 47 -6.77 -9.97 -8.28
N SER A 48 -6.20 -8.84 -8.67
CA SER A 48 -6.32 -8.25 -10.02
C SER A 48 -5.32 -8.95 -10.93
N GLY A 49 -5.57 -10.20 -11.32
CA GLY A 49 -4.64 -11.01 -12.13
C GLY A 49 -4.03 -10.25 -13.31
N PRO A 50 -2.87 -10.70 -13.85
CA PRO A 50 -2.06 -9.94 -14.80
C PRO A 50 -2.93 -9.30 -15.88
N ASP A 51 -2.81 -7.98 -16.04
CA ASP A 51 -3.52 -7.17 -17.04
C ASP A 51 -3.15 -7.54 -18.49
N GLU A 52 -2.42 -8.64 -18.68
CA GLU A 52 -2.10 -9.23 -19.98
C GLU A 52 -3.35 -9.69 -20.77
N GLY A 53 -4.50 -9.82 -20.09
CA GLY A 53 -5.77 -10.23 -20.69
C GLY A 53 -6.83 -9.13 -20.84
N ARG A 54 -6.58 -7.88 -20.41
CA ARG A 54 -7.61 -6.85 -20.48
C ARG A 54 -7.84 -6.44 -21.94
N ALA A 55 -9.03 -6.75 -22.41
CA ALA A 55 -9.52 -6.25 -23.68
C ALA A 55 -9.63 -4.72 -23.57
N LEU A 56 -8.88 -4.02 -24.42
CA LEU A 56 -9.04 -2.57 -24.58
C LEU A 56 -10.50 -2.30 -24.94
N HIS A 57 -11.13 -1.36 -24.25
CA HIS A 57 -12.45 -0.89 -24.65
C HIS A 57 -12.35 -0.22 -26.03
N ALA A 58 -13.41 -0.31 -26.84
CA ALA A 58 -13.42 0.28 -28.18
C ALA A 58 -13.12 1.79 -28.09
N GLY A 59 -11.92 2.20 -28.53
CA GLY A 59 -11.42 3.58 -28.46
C GLY A 59 -10.22 3.81 -27.54
N GLU A 60 -9.80 2.82 -26.74
CA GLU A 60 -8.58 2.93 -25.95
C GLU A 60 -7.31 2.77 -26.79
N SER A 61 -6.30 3.58 -26.49
CA SER A 61 -5.01 3.53 -27.20
C SER A 61 -4.19 2.30 -26.79
N PRO A 62 -3.52 1.61 -27.74
CA PRO A 62 -2.70 0.42 -27.45
C PRO A 62 -1.55 0.65 -26.46
N THR A 63 -1.17 1.91 -26.23
CA THR A 63 -0.12 2.33 -25.30
C THR A 63 -0.56 2.37 -23.83
N LEU A 64 -1.85 2.12 -23.55
CA LEU A 64 -2.40 2.04 -22.20
C LEU A 64 -2.35 0.61 -21.62
N ARG A 65 -1.70 -0.31 -22.34
CA ARG A 65 -1.29 -1.62 -21.83
C ARG A 65 0.00 -1.53 -21.03
#